data_AF-A0A838H851-F1
#
_entry.id   AF-A0A838H851-F1
#
_cell.length_a   1.000
_cell.length_b   1.000
_cell.length_c   1.000
_cell.angle_alpha   90.00
_cell.angle_beta   90.00
_cell.angle_gamma   90.00
#
_symmetry.space_group_name_H-M   'P 1'
#
loop_
_entity.id
_entity.type
_entity.pdbx_description
1 polymer ?
#
loop_
_entity_poly.entity_id
_entity_poly.type
_entity_poly.pdbx_seq_one_letter_code
_entity_poly.pdbx_strand_id
1 'polypeptide(L)'
;MLSELGSRVRDGANLMPGQLVTFDRWPHRIVCEEVPNPGEIVFAANRHYQRPSEASVPVLQLTYDDKNGRFPWDAGYANAPEIQSRPGTLFA
;
A
#
# COMPACT_ATOMS: atom_id res chain seq x y z
N MET A 1 11.27 2.92 7.72
CA MET A 1 9.90 2.90 7.20
C MET A 1 9.41 1.50 6.85
N LEU A 2 9.58 1.01 5.61
CA LEU A 2 8.95 -0.26 5.18
C LEU A 2 9.42 -1.46 6.01
N SER A 3 10.71 -1.54 6.36
CA SER A 3 11.22 -2.57 7.26
C SER A 3 10.64 -2.49 8.68
N GLU A 4 10.42 -1.27 9.18
CA GLU A 4 9.83 -1.04 10.51
C GLU A 4 8.35 -1.39 10.52
N LEU A 5 7.59 -0.93 9.52
CA LEU A 5 6.18 -1.29 9.35
C LEU A 5 6.02 -2.80 9.17
N GLY A 6 6.91 -3.42 8.40
CA GLY A 6 6.96 -4.88 8.27
C GLY A 6 7.23 -5.59 9.60
N SER A 7 8.03 -5.01 10.51
CA SER A 7 8.19 -5.54 11.87
C SER A 7 6.89 -5.44 12.64
N ARG A 8 6.25 -4.26 12.66
CA ARG A 8 4.97 -4.06 13.37
C ARG A 8 3.92 -5.09 12.96
N VAL A 9 3.79 -5.35 11.65
CA VAL A 9 2.87 -6.37 11.12
C VAL A 9 3.24 -7.77 11.61
N ARG A 10 4.52 -8.15 11.57
CA ARG A 10 4.98 -9.45 12.11
C ARG A 10 4.76 -9.56 13.62
N ASP A 11 4.82 -8.46 14.34
CA ASP A 11 4.57 -8.36 15.78
C ASP A 11 3.06 -8.34 16.10
N GLY A 12 2.19 -8.45 15.09
CA GLY A 12 0.73 -8.60 15.25
C GLY A 12 -0.07 -7.33 15.03
N ALA A 13 0.54 -6.22 14.59
CA ALA A 13 -0.20 -5.02 14.24
C ALA A 13 -1.13 -5.28 13.03
N ASN A 14 -2.41 -4.96 13.20
CA ASN A 14 -3.39 -5.05 12.12
C ASN A 14 -3.51 -3.70 11.41
N LEU A 15 -3.23 -3.66 10.10
CA LEU A 15 -3.39 -2.46 9.28
C LEU A 15 -4.79 -2.43 8.67
N MET A 16 -5.44 -1.27 8.73
CA MET A 16 -6.81 -1.08 8.24
C MET A 16 -6.84 -0.20 7.00
N PRO A 17 -7.81 -0.40 6.08
CA PRO A 17 -8.07 0.55 5.00
C PRO A 17 -8.30 1.97 5.54
N GLY A 18 -7.72 2.97 4.86
CA GLY A 18 -7.76 4.38 5.24
C GLY A 18 -6.85 4.75 6.42
N GLN A 19 -6.17 3.79 7.05
CA GLN A 19 -5.29 4.08 8.19
C GLN A 19 -4.09 4.92 7.76
N LEU A 20 -3.86 6.02 8.49
CA LEU A 20 -2.63 6.79 8.42
C LEU A 20 -1.60 6.20 9.39
N VAL A 21 -0.47 5.74 8.88
CA VAL A 21 0.65 5.23 9.66
C VAL A 21 1.74 6.30 9.76
N THR A 22 2.17 6.56 10.99
CA THR A 22 3.27 7.47 11.34
C THR A 22 4.42 6.72 11.99
N PHE A 23 5.60 7.35 12.00
CA PHE A 23 6.84 6.79 12.51
C PHE A 23 7.50 7.78 13.47
N ASP A 24 7.96 7.30 14.64
CA ASP A 24 8.53 8.18 15.67
C ASP A 24 9.85 8.84 15.23
N ARG A 25 10.61 8.14 14.37
CA ARG A 25 11.95 8.57 13.92
C ARG A 25 11.98 9.11 12.50
N TRP A 26 10.82 9.21 11.83
CA TRP A 26 10.77 9.58 10.42
C TRP A 26 9.51 10.40 10.13
N PRO A 27 9.62 11.60 9.53
CA PRO A 27 8.50 12.54 9.43
C PRO A 27 7.47 12.15 8.37
N HIS A 28 7.75 11.13 7.56
CA HIS A 28 6.89 10.68 6.48
C HIS A 28 5.76 9.78 6.97
N ARG A 29 4.73 9.70 6.14
CA ARG A 29 3.48 9.01 6.48
C ARG A 29 3.08 8.05 5.37
N ILE A 30 2.29 7.06 5.74
CA ILE A 30 1.69 6.10 4.81
C ILE A 30 0.18 6.10 4.99
N VAL A 31 -0.56 6.10 3.90
CA VAL A 31 -1.97 5.73 3.89
C VAL A 31 -2.09 4.29 3.39
N CYS A 32 -2.79 3.47 4.15
CA CYS A 32 -3.16 2.12 3.77
C CYS A 32 -4.40 2.16 2.88
N GLU A 33 -4.24 1.92 1.59
CA GLU A 33 -5.32 1.99 0.61
C GLU A 33 -5.84 0.60 0.27
N GLU A 34 -7.16 0.47 0.19
CA GLU A 34 -7.77 -0.77 -0.28
C GLU A 34 -7.45 -1.01 -1.77
N VAL A 35 -7.09 -2.24 -2.09
CA VAL A 35 -6.89 -2.68 -3.47
C VAL A 35 -8.19 -3.32 -3.97
N PRO A 36 -8.85 -2.76 -5.00
CA PRO A 36 -10.16 -3.25 -5.44
C PRO A 36 -10.11 -4.59 -6.20
N ASN A 37 -8.96 -4.93 -6.80
CA ASN A 37 -8.74 -6.11 -7.65
C ASN A 37 -7.51 -6.93 -7.20
N PRO A 38 -7.48 -7.45 -5.95
CA PRO A 38 -6.31 -8.15 -5.42
C PRO A 38 -5.99 -9.43 -6.21
N GLY A 39 -7.01 -10.10 -6.75
CA GLY A 39 -6.86 -11.28 -7.61
C GLY A 39 -5.94 -11.05 -8.82
N GLU A 40 -6.00 -9.86 -9.40
CA GLU A 40 -5.25 -9.46 -10.60
C GLU A 40 -3.84 -8.96 -10.26
N ILE A 41 -3.67 -8.38 -9.07
CA ILE A 41 -2.40 -7.71 -8.68
C ILE A 41 -1.45 -8.67 -7.95
N VAL A 42 -1.94 -9.46 -7.00
CA VAL A 42 -1.09 -10.37 -6.19
C VAL A 42 -1.15 -11.82 -6.68
N PHE A 43 -1.23 -12.01 -8.00
CA PHE A 43 -1.37 -13.33 -8.65
C PHE A 43 -0.30 -14.35 -8.22
N ALA A 44 0.93 -13.89 -7.96
CA ALA A 44 2.02 -14.76 -7.48
C ALA A 44 1.76 -15.27 -6.05
N ALA A 45 1.26 -14.40 -5.16
CA ALA A 45 0.88 -14.78 -3.80
C ALA A 45 -0.32 -15.73 -3.83
N ASN A 46 -1.36 -15.42 -4.64
CA ASN A 46 -2.51 -16.29 -4.84
C ASN A 46 -2.06 -17.70 -5.30
N ARG A 47 -1.15 -17.78 -6.28
CA ARG A 47 -0.58 -19.06 -6.74
C ARG A 47 0.17 -19.80 -5.63
N HIS A 48 1.00 -19.09 -4.86
CA HIS A 48 1.77 -19.69 -3.76
C HIS A 48 0.85 -20.31 -2.69
N TYR A 49 -0.21 -19.60 -2.32
CA TYR A 49 -1.20 -20.06 -1.35
C TYR A 49 -2.34 -20.90 -1.97
N GLN A 50 -2.21 -21.28 -3.25
CA GLN A 50 -3.19 -22.10 -3.98
C GLN A 50 -4.62 -21.52 -3.93
N ARG A 51 -4.75 -20.20 -4.03
CA ARG A 51 -6.03 -19.48 -4.05
C ARG A 51 -6.38 -19.08 -5.48
N PRO A 52 -7.61 -19.35 -5.96
CA PRO A 52 -8.07 -18.78 -7.23
C PRO A 52 -8.23 -17.25 -7.11
N SER A 53 -8.22 -16.56 -8.24
CA SER A 53 -8.33 -15.09 -8.32
C SER A 53 -9.54 -14.54 -7.58
N GLU A 54 -10.69 -15.21 -7.71
CA GLU A 54 -11.97 -14.82 -7.13
C GLU A 54 -12.00 -15.00 -5.62
N ALA A 55 -11.09 -15.81 -5.07
CA ALA A 55 -10.94 -16.05 -3.64
C ALA A 55 -9.65 -15.43 -3.08
N SER A 56 -9.07 -14.43 -3.75
CA SER A 56 -7.92 -13.69 -3.23
C SER A 56 -8.26 -13.05 -1.87
N VAL A 57 -7.23 -12.87 -1.03
CA VAL A 57 -7.41 -12.17 0.25
C VAL A 57 -7.41 -10.66 0.02
N PRO A 58 -8.07 -9.87 0.89
CA PRO A 58 -7.92 -8.42 0.86
C PRO A 58 -6.46 -8.01 0.93
N VAL A 59 -6.08 -7.02 0.12
CA VAL A 59 -4.71 -6.46 0.06
C VAL A 59 -4.79 -4.96 0.26
N LEU A 60 -3.75 -4.42 0.91
CA LEU A 60 -3.56 -2.99 1.05
C LEU A 60 -2.37 -2.54 0.21
N GLN A 61 -2.55 -1.46 -0.55
CA GLN A 61 -1.44 -0.71 -1.12
C GLN A 61 -0.98 0.34 -0.10
N LEU A 62 0.34 0.45 0.10
CA LEU A 62 0.92 1.42 1.02
C LEU A 62 1.41 2.63 0.22
N THR A 63 0.65 3.72 0.28
CA THR A 63 0.98 4.97 -0.42
C THR A 63 1.65 5.94 0.53
N TYR A 64 2.82 6.46 0.16
CA TYR A 64 3.63 7.33 1.00
C TYR A 64 3.65 8.77 0.50
N ASP A 65 3.89 9.72 1.42
CA ASP A 65 4.06 11.12 1.06
C ASP A 65 5.44 11.43 0.46
N ASP A 66 5.52 12.51 -0.32
CA ASP A 66 6.79 13.01 -0.85
C ASP A 66 7.65 13.71 0.22
N LYS A 67 8.82 14.21 -0.19
CA LYS A 67 9.74 15.01 0.65
C LYS A 67 9.12 16.24 1.31
N ASN A 68 7.97 16.71 0.82
CA ASN A 68 7.22 17.87 1.35
C ASN A 68 5.96 17.45 2.13
N GLY A 69 5.75 16.15 2.36
CA GLY A 69 4.59 15.64 3.09
C GLY A 69 3.30 15.62 2.26
N ARG A 70 3.37 15.64 0.93
CA ARG A 70 2.21 15.58 0.03
C ARG A 70 1.98 14.16 -0.48
N PHE A 71 0.73 13.72 -0.54
CA PHE A 71 0.35 12.47 -1.17
C PHE A 71 0.11 12.64 -2.68
N PRO A 72 0.01 11.55 -3.47
CA PRO A 72 -0.18 11.63 -4.92
C PRO A 72 -1.42 12.42 -5.38
N TRP A 73 -2.44 12.56 -4.53
CA TRP A 73 -3.65 13.34 -4.80
C TRP A 73 -3.56 14.81 -4.36
N ASP A 74 -2.50 15.20 -3.64
CA ASP A 74 -2.34 16.56 -3.15
C ASP A 74 -1.74 17.46 -4.24
N ALA A 75 -2.21 18.71 -4.27
CA ALA A 75 -1.67 19.72 -5.17
C ALA A 75 -0.18 19.97 -4.91
N GLY A 76 0.63 19.87 -5.96
CA GLY A 76 2.07 20.07 -5.88
C GLY A 76 2.86 18.88 -5.35
N TYR A 77 2.30 17.66 -5.38
CA TYR A 77 3.07 16.43 -5.18
C TYR A 77 4.29 16.39 -6.10
N ALA A 78 5.46 16.10 -5.55
CA ALA A 78 6.74 16.30 -6.22
C ALA A 78 7.11 15.17 -7.20
N ASN A 79 6.48 14.00 -7.10
CA ASN A 79 6.80 12.85 -7.95
C ASN A 79 5.78 12.69 -9.07
N ALA A 80 6.19 12.03 -10.15
CA ALA A 80 5.28 11.70 -11.23
C ALA A 80 4.22 10.67 -10.79
N PRO A 81 2.97 10.71 -11.31
CA PRO A 81 1.89 9.81 -10.89
C PRO A 81 2.21 8.32 -11.06
N GLU A 82 3.02 7.96 -12.05
CA GLU A 82 3.46 6.59 -12.33
C GLU A 82 4.35 6.00 -11.22
N ILE A 83 4.98 6.84 -10.40
CA ILE A 83 5.79 6.37 -9.26
C ILE A 83 4.92 5.71 -8.19
N GLN A 84 3.71 6.23 -7.99
CA GLN A 84 2.71 5.68 -7.05
C GLN A 84 1.33 5.71 -7.70
N SER A 85 1.13 4.86 -8.71
CA SER A 85 -0.17 4.72 -9.37
C SER A 85 -1.25 4.32 -8.37
N ARG A 86 -2.49 4.74 -8.63
CA ARG A 86 -3.61 4.48 -7.73
C ARG A 86 -3.93 2.98 -7.70
N PRO A 87 -4.42 2.45 -6.56
CA PRO A 87 -4.81 1.05 -6.49
C PRO A 87 -5.80 0.68 -7.59
N GLY A 88 -5.53 -0.42 -8.31
CA GLY A 88 -6.40 -0.94 -9.36
C GLY A 88 -6.35 -0.21 -10.71
N THR A 89 -5.48 0.78 -10.89
CA THR A 89 -5.34 1.47 -12.21
C THR A 89 -4.25 0.89 -13.08
N LEU A 90 -3.38 0.04 -12.53
CA LEU A 90 -2.34 -0.67 -13.29
C LEU A 90 -2.88 -2.04 -13.67
N PHE A 91 -2.99 -2.28 -14.98
CA PHE A 91 -3.27 -3.58 -15.57
C PHE A 91 -1.94 -4.15 -16.09
N ALA A 92 -1.64 -5.41 -15.76
CA ALA A 92 -0.48 -6.15 -16.25
C ALA A 92 -0.77 -6.82 -17.59
#